data_AF-A0A9X4HW81-F1
#
_entry.id   AF-A0A9X4HW81-F1
#
_cell.length_a   1.000
_cell.length_b   1.000
_cell.length_c   1.000
_cell.angle_alpha   90.00
_cell.angle_beta   90.00
_cell.angle_gamma   90.00
#
_symmetry.space_group_name_H-M   'P 1'
#
loop_
_entity.id
_entity.type
_entity.pdbx_description
1 polymer ?
#
loop_
_entity_poly.entity_id
_entity_poly.type
_entity_poly.pdbx_seq_one_letter_code
_entity_poly.pdbx_strand_id
1 'polypeptide(L)'
;MKIEFLTDRGFEGSLAVEAGPFRKWLKINHPEIEVITPPDATIYDLHDYSFIMPLVNLASDMSLQNYLSLVVQYLEIYTSSRLEGESDEVQISAFYQDGTITKEFNFKGSTDALKASMKKFDLNKFMEAP
;
A
#
# COMPACT_ATOMS: atom_id res chain seq x y z
N MET A 1 -0.17 -5.87 -13.80
CA MET A 1 -0.66 -5.86 -12.40
C MET A 1 -1.79 -4.85 -12.28
N LYS A 2 -2.79 -5.12 -11.44
CA LYS A 2 -3.90 -4.20 -11.18
C LYS A 2 -3.96 -3.87 -9.70
N ILE A 3 -4.07 -2.58 -9.38
CA ILE A 3 -4.24 -2.07 -8.02
C ILE A 3 -5.57 -1.31 -7.97
N GLU A 4 -6.48 -1.76 -7.13
CA GLU A 4 -7.73 -1.06 -6.86
C GLU A 4 -7.63 -0.40 -5.49
N PHE A 5 -7.69 0.92 -5.44
CA PHE A 5 -7.76 1.64 -4.17
C PHE A 5 -9.16 1.47 -3.58
N LEU A 6 -9.21 1.27 -2.28
CA LEU A 6 -10.44 1.07 -1.52
C LEU A 6 -10.67 2.24 -0.57
N THR A 7 -11.94 2.52 -0.34
CA THR A 7 -12.37 3.43 0.72
C THR A 7 -12.30 2.73 2.07
N ASP A 8 -11.84 3.44 3.10
CA ASP A 8 -11.82 2.94 4.46
C ASP A 8 -13.15 3.23 5.19
N ARG A 9 -13.83 2.18 5.65
CA ARG A 9 -15.08 2.30 6.41
C ARG A 9 -14.88 2.92 7.79
N GLY A 10 -13.68 2.82 8.36
CA GLY A 10 -13.30 3.50 9.59
C GLY A 10 -13.25 5.02 9.45
N PHE A 11 -13.13 5.52 8.21
CA PHE A 11 -13.08 6.95 7.87
C PHE A 11 -14.23 7.35 6.94
N GLU A 12 -15.45 6.89 7.25
CA GLU A 12 -16.69 7.26 6.53
C GLU A 12 -16.68 6.92 5.03
N GLY A 13 -15.91 5.92 4.61
CA GLY A 13 -15.76 5.60 3.19
C GLY A 13 -14.84 6.58 2.44
N SER A 14 -13.91 7.21 3.15
CA SER A 14 -12.89 8.09 2.57
C SER A 14 -11.66 7.31 2.11
N LEU A 15 -10.86 7.92 1.24
CA LEU A 15 -9.58 7.42 0.74
C LEU A 15 -8.42 8.15 1.43
N ALA A 16 -7.33 7.44 1.72
CA ALA A 16 -6.14 8.06 2.32
C ALA A 16 -5.56 9.14 1.39
N VAL A 17 -5.08 10.25 1.96
CA VAL A 17 -4.49 11.37 1.20
C VAL A 17 -3.31 10.93 0.33
N GLU A 18 -2.56 9.93 0.78
CA GLU A 18 -1.41 9.32 0.10
C GLU A 18 -1.78 8.66 -1.23
N ALA A 19 -3.06 8.30 -1.43
CA ALA A 19 -3.54 7.71 -2.67
C ALA A 19 -3.25 8.58 -3.90
N GLY A 20 -3.44 9.90 -3.78
CA GLY A 20 -3.23 10.84 -4.88
C GLY A 20 -1.78 10.87 -5.35
N PRO A 21 -0.81 11.23 -4.47
CA PRO A 21 0.61 11.19 -4.77
C PRO A 21 1.10 9.83 -5.26
N PHE A 22 0.69 8.73 -4.60
CA PHE A 22 1.13 7.38 -4.98
C PHE A 22 0.62 6.99 -6.37
N ARG A 23 -0.65 7.23 -6.69
CA ARG A 23 -1.20 7.00 -8.03
C ARG A 23 -0.48 7.82 -9.09
N LYS A 24 -0.17 9.08 -8.81
CA LYS A 24 0.58 9.94 -9.74
C LYS A 24 1.98 9.38 -9.98
N TRP A 25 2.66 8.94 -8.93
CA TRP A 25 3.96 8.31 -9.02
C TRP A 25 3.92 7.02 -9.84
N LEU A 26 2.93 6.14 -9.60
CA LEU A 26 2.72 4.91 -10.38
C LEU A 26 2.51 5.23 -11.87
N LYS A 27 1.66 6.21 -12.20
CA LYS A 27 1.41 6.59 -13.60
C LYS A 27 2.68 7.07 -14.33
N ILE A 28 3.61 7.68 -13.61
CA ILE A 28 4.86 8.21 -14.18
C ILE A 28 5.92 7.11 -14.32
N ASN A 29 6.10 6.29 -13.29
CA ASN A 29 7.23 5.33 -13.20
C ASN A 29 6.85 3.91 -13.63
N HIS A 30 5.57 3.55 -13.54
CA HIS A 30 5.01 2.23 -13.81
C HIS A 30 3.70 2.33 -14.62
N PRO A 31 3.72 2.94 -15.83
CA PRO A 31 2.51 3.17 -16.63
C PRO A 31 1.80 1.88 -17.07
N GLU A 32 2.47 0.72 -16.99
CA GLU A 32 1.92 -0.61 -17.22
C GLU A 32 0.97 -1.11 -16.12
N ILE A 33 0.95 -0.45 -14.96
CA ILE A 33 0.09 -0.81 -13.83
C ILE A 33 -1.26 -0.11 -13.98
N GLU A 34 -2.32 -0.91 -14.04
CA GLU A 34 -3.69 -0.40 -14.00
C GLU A 34 -4.04 0.00 -12.55
N VAL A 35 -4.35 1.28 -12.34
CA VAL A 35 -4.79 1.80 -11.03
C VAL A 35 -6.24 2.26 -11.11
N ILE A 36 -7.11 1.58 -10.37
CA ILE A 36 -8.53 1.94 -10.22
C ILE A 36 -8.69 2.72 -8.91
N THR A 37 -9.42 3.84 -8.97
CA THR A 37 -9.78 4.64 -7.81
C THR A 37 -11.30 4.66 -7.65
N PRO A 38 -11.83 4.65 -6.42
CA PRO A 38 -13.26 4.77 -6.19
C PRO A 38 -13.78 6.10 -6.78
N PRO A 39 -14.90 6.10 -7.50
CA PRO A 39 -15.53 7.34 -7.94
C PRO A 39 -16.04 8.11 -6.71
N ASP A 40 -15.84 9.43 -6.72
CA ASP A 40 -16.41 10.37 -5.74
C ASP A 40 -16.04 10.13 -4.25
N ALA A 41 -14.97 9.39 -3.97
CA ALA A 41 -14.47 9.24 -2.60
C ALA A 41 -13.93 10.55 -2.04
N THR A 42 -14.34 10.88 -0.82
CA THR A 42 -13.71 11.91 0.01
C THR A 42 -12.30 11.48 0.42
N ILE A 43 -11.47 12.45 0.81
CA ILE A 43 -10.10 12.20 1.26
C ILE A 43 -10.04 12.40 2.77
N TYR A 44 -9.35 11.50 3.48
CA TYR A 44 -8.98 11.70 4.88
C TYR A 44 -7.47 11.90 5.03
N ASP A 45 -7.09 12.73 5.98
CA ASP A 45 -5.70 13.03 6.38
C ASP A 45 -5.69 13.10 7.91
N LEU A 46 -4.81 12.32 8.55
CA LEU A 46 -4.75 12.24 10.02
C LEU A 46 -3.86 13.30 10.65
N HIS A 47 -3.02 13.99 9.86
CA HIS A 47 -2.07 15.01 10.34
C HIS A 47 -1.18 14.58 11.53
N ASP A 48 -0.98 13.27 11.76
CA ASP A 48 -0.23 12.70 12.88
C ASP A 48 1.21 12.31 12.51
N TYR A 49 1.68 12.73 11.33
CA TYR A 49 2.96 12.39 10.71
C TYR A 49 3.13 10.91 10.33
N SER A 50 2.11 10.07 10.53
CA SER A 50 2.10 8.69 10.07
C SER A 50 1.85 8.67 8.56
N PHE A 51 2.62 7.86 7.83
CA PHE A 51 2.41 7.70 6.39
C PHE A 51 1.47 6.52 6.13
N ILE A 52 0.22 6.82 5.78
CA ILE A 52 -0.82 5.79 5.64
C ILE A 52 -1.02 5.49 4.17
N MET A 53 -0.45 4.37 3.70
CA MET A 53 -0.70 3.93 2.34
C MET A 53 -2.18 3.65 2.13
N PRO A 54 -2.73 3.95 0.93
CA PRO A 54 -4.12 3.64 0.63
C PRO A 54 -4.39 2.16 0.83
N LEU A 55 -5.57 1.86 1.35
CA LEU A 55 -6.10 0.51 1.35
C LEU A 55 -6.25 0.04 -0.10
N VAL A 56 -5.77 -1.16 -0.41
CA VAL A 56 -5.83 -1.69 -1.78
C VAL A 56 -6.42 -3.08 -1.85
N ASN A 57 -7.05 -3.38 -2.98
CA ASN A 57 -7.35 -4.72 -3.44
C ASN A 57 -6.40 -5.07 -4.60
N LEU A 58 -5.82 -6.27 -4.55
CA LEU A 58 -4.85 -6.78 -5.52
C LEU A 58 -5.40 -8.05 -6.19
N ALA A 59 -5.44 -8.04 -7.53
CA ALA A 59 -5.78 -9.21 -8.34
C ALA A 59 -4.52 -10.09 -8.61
N SER A 60 -4.72 -11.39 -8.87
CA SER A 60 -3.77 -12.53 -8.81
C SER A 60 -2.36 -12.41 -9.45
N ASP A 61 -1.54 -13.44 -9.15
CA ASP A 61 -0.16 -13.76 -9.56
C ASP A 61 0.90 -12.68 -9.27
N MET A 62 1.61 -12.87 -8.15
CA MET A 62 2.71 -12.05 -7.62
C MET A 62 2.34 -10.62 -7.19
N SER A 63 1.05 -10.25 -7.15
CA SER A 63 0.63 -8.87 -6.91
C SER A 63 0.98 -8.32 -5.52
N LEU A 64 0.91 -9.12 -4.44
CA LEU A 64 1.25 -8.61 -3.11
C LEU A 64 2.74 -8.27 -2.98
N GLN A 65 3.64 -9.17 -3.38
CA GLN A 65 5.07 -8.91 -3.27
C GLN A 65 5.50 -7.74 -4.17
N ASN A 66 4.98 -7.69 -5.40
CA ASN A 66 5.23 -6.58 -6.31
C ASN A 66 4.66 -5.27 -5.77
N TYR A 67 3.46 -5.29 -5.19
CA TYR A 67 2.87 -4.14 -4.53
C TYR A 67 3.77 -3.61 -3.42
N LEU A 68 4.20 -4.47 -2.49
CA LEU A 68 5.09 -4.08 -1.40
C LEU A 68 6.42 -3.53 -1.93
N SER A 69 6.96 -4.07 -3.02
CA SER A 69 8.17 -3.54 -3.68
C SER A 69 7.96 -2.15 -4.26
N LEU A 70 6.79 -1.87 -4.84
CA LEU A 70 6.44 -0.54 -5.34
C LEU A 70 6.27 0.45 -4.19
N VAL A 71 5.62 0.04 -3.10
CA VAL A 71 5.46 0.87 -1.91
C VAL A 71 6.82 1.23 -1.32
N VAL A 72 7.75 0.27 -1.20
CA VAL A 72 9.12 0.55 -0.73
C VAL A 72 9.84 1.55 -1.63
N GLN A 73 9.81 1.36 -2.96
CA GLN A 73 10.46 2.29 -3.89
C GLN A 73 9.89 3.71 -3.76
N TYR A 74 8.56 3.81 -3.61
CA TYR A 74 7.89 5.09 -3.41
C TYR A 74 8.29 5.74 -2.07
N LEU A 75 8.32 4.96 -0.99
CA LEU A 75 8.73 5.41 0.34
C LEU A 75 10.21 5.84 0.36
N GLU A 76 11.11 5.20 -0.36
CA GLU A 76 12.51 5.63 -0.44
C GLU A 76 12.64 7.04 -1.04
N ILE A 77 11.83 7.35 -2.05
CA ILE A 77 11.77 8.69 -2.63
C ILE A 77 11.17 9.68 -1.63
N TYR A 78 10.05 9.31 -1.00
CA TYR A 78 9.35 10.18 -0.04
C TYR A 78 10.19 10.47 1.22
N THR A 79 10.85 9.44 1.75
CA THR A 79 11.67 9.54 2.97
C THR A 79 13.00 10.26 2.73
N SER A 80 13.51 10.27 1.50
CA SER A 80 14.75 10.99 1.16
C SER A 80 14.67 12.51 1.38
N SER A 81 13.46 13.07 1.39
CA SER A 81 13.19 14.50 1.61
C SER A 81 12.86 14.86 3.06
N ARG A 82 12.94 13.92 3.99
CA ARG A 82 12.52 14.14 5.38
C ARG A 82 13.54 14.91 6.19
N LEU A 83 13.03 15.68 7.15
CA LEU A 83 13.85 16.39 8.11
C LEU A 83 14.34 15.43 9.21
N GLU A 84 15.51 15.73 9.76
CA GLU A 84 16.06 15.00 10.89
C GLU A 84 15.10 15.06 12.08
N GLY A 85 14.69 13.88 12.59
CA GLY A 85 13.76 13.75 13.72
C GLY A 85 12.31 13.46 13.35
N GLU A 86 11.94 13.43 12.07
CA GLU A 86 10.59 13.01 11.65
C GLU A 86 10.38 11.48 11.75
N SER A 87 9.17 11.07 12.13
CA SER A 87 8.82 9.65 12.38
C SER A 87 8.69 8.81 11.11
N ASP A 88 9.52 7.79 10.90
CA ASP A 88 9.40 6.80 9.81
C ASP A 88 8.23 5.81 9.94
N GLU A 89 7.15 6.15 10.65
CA GLU A 89 6.02 5.24 10.76
C GLU A 89 5.23 5.16 9.44
N VAL A 90 5.14 3.94 8.92
CA VAL A 90 4.39 3.57 7.72
C VAL A 90 3.33 2.55 8.11
N GLN A 91 2.09 2.79 7.65
CA GLN A 91 0.99 1.83 7.76
C GLN A 91 0.53 1.38 6.37
N ILE A 92 0.40 0.06 6.20
CA ILE A 92 -0.05 -0.57 4.94
C ILE A 92 -1.12 -1.60 5.25
N SER A 93 -2.22 -1.53 4.51
CA SER A 93 -3.25 -2.55 4.49
C SER A 93 -3.54 -2.94 3.04
N ALA A 94 -3.47 -4.23 2.74
CA ALA A 94 -3.73 -4.76 1.42
C ALA A 94 -4.57 -6.03 1.50
N PHE A 95 -5.67 -6.05 0.75
CA PHE A 95 -6.43 -7.25 0.47
C PHE A 95 -5.89 -7.90 -0.80
N TYR A 96 -5.58 -9.18 -0.70
CA TYR A 96 -5.18 -10.02 -1.83
C TYR A 96 -6.31 -11.00 -2.13
N GLN A 97 -6.75 -11.03 -3.39
CA GLN A 97 -7.78 -11.95 -3.84
C GLN A 97 -7.25 -12.89 -4.94
N ASP A 98 -7.39 -14.19 -4.69
CA ASP A 98 -7.07 -15.25 -5.65
C ASP A 98 -8.20 -16.27 -5.70
N GLY A 99 -9.00 -16.19 -6.77
CA GLY A 99 -10.25 -16.94 -6.90
C GLY A 99 -11.21 -16.64 -5.74
N THR A 100 -11.44 -17.64 -4.90
CA THR A 100 -12.31 -17.57 -3.72
C THR A 100 -11.58 -17.22 -2.43
N ILE A 101 -10.25 -17.15 -2.44
CA ILE A 101 -9.44 -16.87 -1.27
C ILE A 101 -9.18 -15.37 -1.18
N THR A 102 -9.59 -14.76 -0.07
CA THR A 102 -9.21 -13.39 0.29
C THR A 102 -8.28 -13.46 1.50
N LYS A 103 -7.11 -12.83 1.39
CA LYS A 103 -6.17 -12.67 2.50
C LYS A 103 -5.91 -11.19 2.74
N GLU A 104 -5.65 -10.86 3.99
CA GLU A 104 -5.33 -9.49 4.39
C GLU A 104 -3.89 -9.42 4.88
N PHE A 105 -3.15 -8.47 4.35
CA PHE A 105 -1.83 -8.09 4.82
C PHE A 105 -1.93 -6.75 5.53
N ASN A 106 -1.51 -6.72 6.79
CA ASN A 106 -1.40 -5.51 7.58
C ASN A 106 0.03 -5.33 8.06
N PHE A 107 0.56 -4.13 7.91
CA PHE A 107 1.87 -3.75 8.40
C PHE A 107 1.81 -2.37 9.05
N LYS A 108 2.50 -2.23 10.18
CA LYS A 108 2.76 -0.95 10.85
C LYS A 108 4.19 -0.96 11.39
N GLY A 109 5.00 0.01 10.99
CA GLY A 109 6.40 0.10 11.40
C GLY A 109 7.22 0.99 10.48
N SER A 110 8.55 0.92 10.59
CA SER A 110 9.45 1.74 9.76
C SER A 110 9.57 1.26 8.31
N THR A 111 10.02 2.14 7.41
CA THR A 111 10.36 1.78 6.02
C THR A 111 11.42 0.67 5.99
N ASP A 112 12.40 0.71 6.89
CA ASP A 112 13.40 -0.34 7.03
C ASP A 112 12.82 -1.66 7.57
N ALA A 113 11.87 -1.58 8.51
CA ALA A 113 11.17 -2.76 9.01
C ALA A 113 10.31 -3.41 7.91
N LEU A 114 9.69 -2.61 7.03
CA LEU A 114 8.97 -3.09 5.86
C LEU A 114 9.92 -3.80 4.88
N LYS A 115 11.06 -3.20 4.55
CA LYS A 115 12.08 -3.84 3.71
C LYS A 115 12.56 -5.17 4.29
N ALA A 116 12.77 -5.23 5.62
CA ALA A 116 13.22 -6.44 6.29
C ALA A 116 12.14 -7.53 6.31
N SER A 117 10.87 -7.15 6.47
CA SER A 117 9.74 -8.09 6.45
C SER A 117 9.57 -8.72 5.07
N MET A 118 9.72 -7.93 4.01
CA MET A 118 9.65 -8.41 2.63
C MET A 118 10.73 -9.43 2.27
N LYS A 119 11.97 -9.27 2.76
CA LYS A 119 13.05 -10.24 2.53
C LYS A 119 12.74 -11.63 3.09
N LYS A 120 11.89 -11.69 4.11
CA LYS A 120 11.47 -12.91 4.80
C LYS A 120 10.07 -13.35 4.39
N PHE A 121 9.38 -12.57 3.56
CA PHE A 121 8.00 -12.82 3.19
C PHE A 121 7.93 -13.98 2.21
N ASP A 122 7.40 -15.10 2.70
CA ASP A 122 7.17 -16.30 1.92
C ASP A 122 5.73 -16.26 1.42
N LEU A 123 5.54 -15.88 0.15
CA LEU A 123 4.21 -15.79 -0.47
C LEU A 123 3.49 -17.14 -0.44
N ASN A 124 4.23 -18.26 -0.59
CA ASN A 124 3.62 -19.58 -0.59
C ASN A 124 3.02 -19.90 0.78
N LYS A 125 3.78 -19.67 1.86
CA LYS A 125 3.26 -19.78 3.23
C LYS A 125 2.13 -18.80 3.52
N PHE A 126 2.26 -17.56 3.03
CA PHE A 126 1.20 -16.57 3.18
C PHE A 126 -0.07 -17.03 2.48
N MET A 127 0.03 -17.78 1.38
CA MET A 127 -1.09 -18.27 0.58
C MET A 127 -1.64 -19.65 1.00
N GLU A 128 -0.92 -20.42 1.81
CA GLU A 128 -1.40 -21.68 2.39
C GLU A 128 -2.76 -21.47 3.08
N ALA A 129 -3.78 -22.24 2.69
CA ALA A 129 -5.07 -22.20 3.36
C ALA A 129 -4.87 -22.58 4.85
N PRO A 130 -5.60 -21.95 5.79
CA PRO A 130 -5.54 -22.32 7.20
C PRO A 130 -5.96 -23.78 7.44
#